data_AF-R7KTZ8-F1
#
_entry.id   AF-R7KTZ8-F1
#
_cell.length_a   1.000
_cell.length_b   1.000
_cell.length_c   1.000
_cell.angle_alpha   90.00
_cell.angle_beta   90.00
_cell.angle_gamma   90.00
#
_symmetry.space_group_name_H-M   'P 1'
#
loop_
_entity.id
_entity.type
_entity.pdbx_description
1 polymer ?
#
loop_
_entity_poly.entity_id
_entity_poly.type
_entity_poly.pdbx_seq_one_letter_code
_entity_poly.pdbx_strand_id
1 'polypeptide(L)'
;MRKISKDKIIGEIAAVAFSDFTKFVSLETLPERGQVMTVTDTALLNRQSAKAVASIKAGTKGIEVKLYDKLRALELLGKIYGVFGGDISEEEAVENLKKFFGEDGFGTD
;
A
#
# COMPACT_ATOMS: atom_id res chain seq x y z
N MET A 1 -11.57 -11.91 21.23
CA MET A 1 -11.72 -10.46 20.94
C MET A 1 -10.36 -9.91 20.51
N ARG A 2 -10.18 -9.46 19.26
CA ARG A 2 -8.91 -8.83 18.84
C ARG A 2 -8.84 -7.44 19.48
N LYS A 3 -7.80 -7.16 20.26
CA LYS A 3 -7.54 -5.81 20.80
C LYS A 3 -7.07 -4.92 19.64
N ILE A 4 -7.91 -3.99 19.23
CA ILE A 4 -7.61 -3.00 18.20
C ILE A 4 -6.91 -1.82 18.87
N SER A 5 -5.67 -1.53 18.48
CA SER A 5 -4.93 -0.34 18.92
C SER A 5 -4.88 0.70 17.81
N LYS A 6 -4.67 1.98 18.18
CA LYS A 6 -4.52 3.07 17.21
C LYS A 6 -3.38 2.77 16.22
N ASP A 7 -2.25 2.30 16.72
CA ASP A 7 -1.07 2.00 15.89
C ASP A 7 -1.36 0.91 14.86
N LYS A 8 -2.17 -0.10 15.21
CA LYS A 8 -2.57 -1.13 14.25
C LYS A 8 -3.43 -0.56 13.13
N ILE A 9 -4.38 0.33 13.45
CA ILE A 9 -5.23 0.97 12.43
C ILE A 9 -4.35 1.82 11.50
N ILE A 10 -3.45 2.63 12.07
CA ILE A 10 -2.53 3.47 11.29
C ILE A 10 -1.65 2.60 10.37
N GLY A 11 -1.14 1.48 10.87
CA GLY A 11 -0.35 0.53 10.08
C GLY A 11 -1.13 -0.10 8.91
N GLU A 12 -2.42 -0.41 9.08
CA GLU A 12 -3.26 -0.90 7.98
C GLU A 12 -3.52 0.19 6.93
N ILE A 13 -3.82 1.42 7.35
CA ILE A 13 -4.03 2.54 6.43
C ILE A 13 -2.73 2.84 5.65
N ALA A 14 -1.58 2.82 6.33
CA ALA A 14 -0.28 3.02 5.71
C ALA A 14 0.06 1.95 4.67
N ALA A 15 -0.30 0.69 4.93
CA ALA A 15 -0.10 -0.38 3.97
C ALA A 15 -0.82 -0.11 2.64
N VAL A 16 -2.03 0.45 2.68
CA VAL A 16 -2.80 0.86 1.50
C VAL A 16 -2.23 2.14 0.88
N ALA A 17 -1.96 3.15 1.71
CA ALA A 17 -1.50 4.47 1.26
C ALA A 17 -0.17 4.42 0.54
N PHE A 18 0.70 3.47 0.91
CA PHE A 18 2.05 3.34 0.35
C PHE A 18 2.24 2.05 -0.44
N SER A 19 1.16 1.35 -0.80
CA SER A 19 1.26 0.16 -1.63
C SER A 19 1.85 0.47 -3.01
N ASP A 20 2.71 -0.42 -3.50
CA ASP A 20 3.25 -0.41 -4.85
C ASP A 20 2.64 -1.55 -5.66
N PHE A 21 1.97 -1.21 -6.77
CA PHE A 21 1.27 -2.18 -7.60
C PHE A 21 2.24 -3.16 -8.30
N THR A 22 3.48 -2.75 -8.53
CA THR A 22 4.50 -3.57 -9.23
C THR A 22 4.89 -4.82 -8.44
N LYS A 23 4.62 -4.84 -7.13
CA LYS A 23 4.81 -6.02 -6.28
C LYS A 23 3.79 -7.13 -6.55
N PHE A 24 2.64 -6.82 -7.15
CA PHE A 24 1.56 -7.78 -7.39
C PHE A 24 1.52 -8.27 -8.84
N VAL A 25 1.92 -7.41 -9.78
CA VAL A 25 1.90 -7.72 -11.21
C VAL A 25 3.13 -7.14 -11.89
N SER A 26 3.74 -7.92 -12.79
CA SER A 26 4.76 -7.44 -13.72
C SER A 26 4.23 -7.53 -15.16
N LEU A 27 4.66 -6.58 -15.99
CA LEU A 27 4.42 -6.57 -17.43
C LEU A 27 5.76 -6.59 -18.14
N GLU A 28 5.97 -7.63 -18.95
CA GLU A 28 7.20 -7.85 -19.69
C GLU A 28 6.90 -7.95 -21.18
N THR A 29 7.77 -7.40 -22.03
CA THR A 29 7.66 -7.55 -23.48
C THR A 29 8.64 -8.61 -23.94
N LEU A 30 8.12 -9.77 -24.34
CA LEU A 30 8.93 -10.89 -24.82
C LEU A 30 8.97 -10.87 -26.36
N PRO A 31 10.15 -11.07 -27.00
CA PRO A 31 10.31 -10.99 -28.45
C PRO A 31 9.31 -11.82 -29.28
N GLU A 32 8.93 -13.01 -28.78
CA GLU A 32 8.06 -13.95 -29.50
C GLU A 32 6.61 -13.99 -28.99
N ARG A 33 6.33 -13.41 -27.83
CA ARG A 33 5.00 -13.48 -27.18
C ARG A 33 4.32 -12.13 -27.00
N GLY A 34 5.01 -11.03 -27.34
CA GLY A 34 4.52 -9.68 -27.10
C GLY A 34 4.47 -9.36 -25.60
N GLN A 35 3.51 -8.53 -25.18
CA GLN A 35 3.33 -8.19 -23.77
C GLN A 35 2.73 -9.36 -22.99
N VAL A 36 3.42 -9.77 -21.93
CA VAL A 36 3.01 -10.81 -21.00
C VAL A 36 2.86 -10.19 -19.61
N MET A 37 1.72 -10.45 -18.97
CA MET A 37 1.47 -10.08 -17.58
C MET A 37 1.70 -11.29 -16.67
N THR A 38 2.52 -11.13 -15.65
CA THR A 38 2.75 -12.15 -14.61
C THR A 38 2.22 -11.65 -13.29
N VAL A 39 1.43 -12.48 -12.60
CA VAL A 39 0.92 -12.18 -11.25
C VAL A 39 1.86 -12.81 -10.23
N THR A 40 2.28 -12.05 -9.23
CA THR A 40 3.14 -12.53 -8.15
C THR A 40 2.42 -13.58 -7.32
N ASP A 41 3.11 -14.67 -6.95
CA ASP A 41 2.55 -15.65 -6.03
C ASP A 41 2.24 -14.99 -4.68
N THR A 42 1.02 -15.19 -4.20
CA THR A 42 0.56 -14.71 -2.89
C THR A 42 1.45 -15.16 -1.74
N ALA A 43 2.13 -16.30 -1.85
CA ALA A 43 3.10 -16.77 -0.85
C ALA A 43 4.39 -15.93 -0.81
N LEU A 44 4.71 -15.22 -1.90
CA LEU A 44 5.87 -14.34 -2.02
C LEU A 44 5.57 -12.89 -1.64
N LEU A 45 4.29 -12.53 -1.49
CA LEU A 45 3.91 -11.19 -1.03
C LEU A 45 4.27 -11.02 0.45
N ASN A 46 5.01 -9.95 0.75
CA ASN A 46 5.24 -9.58 2.14
C ASN A 46 3.91 -9.20 2.82
N ARG A 47 3.88 -9.28 4.16
CA ARG A 47 2.66 -9.02 4.95
C ARG A 47 2.12 -7.61 4.77
N GLN A 48 2.93 -6.64 4.37
CA GLN A 48 2.50 -5.26 4.19
C GLN A 48 1.77 -5.10 2.86
N SER A 49 2.35 -5.57 1.75
CA SER A 49 1.72 -5.58 0.42
C SER A 49 0.41 -6.36 0.42
N ALA A 50 0.36 -7.51 1.10
CA ALA A 50 -0.86 -8.30 1.18
C ALA A 50 -2.08 -7.52 1.75
N LYS A 51 -1.86 -6.55 2.65
CA LYS A 51 -2.94 -5.74 3.25
C LYS A 51 -3.58 -4.77 2.27
N ALA A 52 -2.86 -4.40 1.20
CA ALA A 52 -3.38 -3.47 0.19
C ALA A 52 -4.37 -4.15 -0.77
N VAL A 53 -4.41 -5.48 -0.81
CA VAL A 53 -5.26 -6.25 -1.73
C VAL A 53 -6.71 -6.27 -1.24
N ALA A 54 -7.60 -5.70 -2.05
CA ALA A 54 -9.04 -5.71 -1.80
C ALA A 54 -9.71 -7.00 -2.32
N SER A 55 -9.29 -7.49 -3.49
CA SER A 55 -9.77 -8.77 -4.03
C SER A 55 -8.86 -9.31 -5.13
N ILE A 56 -8.83 -10.64 -5.27
CA ILE A 56 -8.24 -11.35 -6.40
C ILE A 56 -9.32 -12.22 -7.02
N LYS A 57 -9.51 -12.14 -8.34
CA LYS A 57 -10.52 -12.92 -9.06
C LYS A 57 -9.92 -13.56 -10.30
N ALA A 58 -10.09 -14.87 -10.45
CA ALA A 58 -9.82 -15.58 -11.70
C ALA A 58 -11.11 -15.61 -12.54
N GLY A 59 -11.03 -15.12 -13.77
CA GLY A 59 -12.11 -15.12 -14.74
C GLY A 59 -11.72 -15.84 -16.03
N THR A 60 -12.63 -15.86 -17.00
CA THR A 60 -12.42 -16.54 -18.29
C THR A 60 -11.32 -15.89 -19.15
N LYS A 61 -10.96 -14.63 -18.87
CA LYS A 61 -9.95 -13.85 -19.62
C LYS A 61 -8.67 -13.54 -18.83
N GLY A 62 -8.49 -14.12 -17.65
CA GLY A 62 -7.30 -13.90 -16.82
C GLY A 62 -7.63 -13.59 -15.37
N ILE A 63 -6.69 -12.92 -14.69
CA ILE A 63 -6.76 -12.62 -13.26
C ILE A 63 -6.93 -11.11 -13.07
N GLU A 64 -7.91 -10.71 -12.27
CA GLU A 64 -8.09 -9.35 -11.80
C GLU A 64 -7.53 -9.22 -10.39
N VAL A 65 -6.60 -8.28 -10.18
CA VAL A 65 -6.10 -7.90 -8.86
C VAL A 65 -6.58 -6.48 -8.56
N LYS A 66 -7.37 -6.33 -7.50
CA LYS A 66 -7.89 -5.03 -7.06
C LYS A 66 -7.23 -4.63 -5.75
N LEU A 67 -6.68 -3.42 -5.71
CA LEU A 67 -6.17 -2.80 -4.49
C LEU A 67 -7.22 -1.89 -3.85
N TYR A 68 -7.09 -1.62 -2.56
CA TYR A 68 -7.88 -0.60 -1.87
C TYR A 68 -7.52 0.82 -2.36
N ASP A 69 -8.38 1.79 -2.06
CA ASP A 69 -8.20 3.18 -2.49
C ASP A 69 -7.01 3.84 -1.78
N LYS A 70 -5.91 4.00 -2.53
CA LYS A 70 -4.67 4.63 -2.08
C LYS A 70 -4.86 6.12 -1.72
N LEU A 71 -5.68 6.85 -2.47
CA LEU A 71 -5.90 8.28 -2.23
C LEU A 71 -6.67 8.49 -0.94
N ARG A 72 -7.70 7.68 -0.70
CA ARG A 72 -8.46 7.73 0.56
C ARG A 72 -7.59 7.38 1.76
N ALA A 73 -6.68 6.41 1.62
CA ALA A 73 -5.75 6.05 2.68
C ALA A 73 -4.76 7.19 2.99
N LEU A 74 -4.22 7.86 1.97
CA LEU A 74 -3.35 9.03 2.15
C LEU A 74 -4.08 10.20 2.84
N GLU A 75 -5.33 10.46 2.46
CA GLU A 75 -6.16 11.48 3.11
C GLU A 75 -6.35 11.21 4.61
N LEU A 76 -6.66 9.95 4.98
CA LEU A 76 -6.83 9.55 6.37
C LEU A 76 -5.53 9.68 7.16
N LEU A 77 -4.38 9.29 6.60
CA LEU A 77 -3.09 9.51 7.25
C LEU A 77 -2.81 10.99 7.44
N GLY A 78 -2.99 11.81 6.41
CA GLY A 78 -2.75 13.25 6.52
C GLY A 78 -3.62 13.91 7.59
N LYS A 79 -4.87 13.46 7.77
CA LYS A 79 -5.73 13.93 8.87
C LYS A 79 -5.24 13.48 10.24
N ILE A 80 -4.78 12.23 10.38
CA ILE A 80 -4.25 11.70 11.64
C ILE A 80 -3.00 12.48 12.08
N TYR A 81 -2.17 12.87 11.12
CA TYR A 81 -0.91 13.58 11.35
C TYR A 81 -0.99 15.09 11.16
N GLY A 82 -2.18 15.68 11.04
CA GLY A 82 -2.32 17.15 10.96
C GLY A 82 -1.78 17.80 9.68
N VAL A 83 -1.48 17.02 8.63
CA VAL A 83 -1.03 17.53 7.31
C VAL A 83 -2.11 18.41 6.68
N PHE A 84 -3.38 18.08 6.91
CA PHE A 84 -4.52 18.84 6.41
C PHE A 84 -5.19 19.58 7.57
N GLY A 85 -5.28 20.92 7.49
CA GLY A 85 -6.01 21.73 8.46
C GLY A 85 -5.22 22.87 9.11
N GLY A 86 -3.90 22.90 8.94
CA GLY A 86 -3.05 23.99 9.44
C GLY A 86 -2.81 23.99 10.96
N ASP A 87 -3.19 22.91 11.65
CA ASP A 87 -2.98 22.76 13.10
C ASP A 87 -1.49 22.60 13.46
N ILE A 88 -0.66 22.12 12.52
CA ILE A 88 0.79 21.97 12.65
C ILE A 88 1.51 22.32 11.34
N SER A 89 2.82 22.57 11.38
CA SER A 89 3.60 22.86 10.17
C SER A 89 3.82 21.60 9.32
N GLU A 90 4.17 21.78 8.04
CA GLU A 90 4.50 20.66 7.14
C GLU A 90 5.70 19.87 7.67
N GLU A 91 6.72 20.56 8.19
CA GLU A 91 7.91 19.95 8.78
C GLU A 91 7.54 19.09 10.00
N GLU A 92 6.66 19.59 10.89
CA GLU A 92 6.20 18.86 12.06
C GLU A 92 5.37 17.62 11.66
N ALA A 93 4.50 17.76 10.65
CA ALA A 93 3.72 16.65 10.12
C ALA A 93 4.60 15.56 9.52
N VAL A 94 5.61 15.94 8.74
CA VAL A 94 6.61 15.04 8.16
C VAL A 94 7.44 14.36 9.25
N GLU A 95 7.85 15.07 10.30
CA GLU A 95 8.59 14.49 11.42
C GLU A 95 7.74 13.46 12.18
N ASN A 96 6.47 13.74 12.41
CA ASN A 96 5.54 12.80 13.06
C ASN A 96 5.33 11.53 12.23
N LEU A 97 5.22 11.66 10.90
CA LEU A 97 5.18 10.51 9.99
C LEU A 97 6.48 9.70 10.07
N LYS A 98 7.65 10.34 10.02
CA LYS A 98 8.97 9.68 10.11
C LYS A 98 9.15 8.94 11.45
N LYS A 99 8.72 9.53 12.57
CA LYS A 99 8.78 8.87 13.89
C LYS A 99 7.97 7.58 13.94
N PHE A 100 6.83 7.53 13.25
CA PHE A 100 5.95 6.37 13.27
C PHE A 100 6.39 5.28 12.28
N PHE A 101 6.87 5.67 11.10
CA PHE A 101 7.25 4.73 10.05
C PHE A 101 8.76 4.38 10.04
N GLY A 102 9.60 5.12 10.76
CA GLY A 102 11.07 5.01 10.72
C GLY A 102 11.70 5.91 9.65
N GLU A 103 13.02 6.10 9.69
CA GLU A 103 13.75 6.80 8.61
C GLU A 103 13.67 6.01 7.28
N ASP A 104 13.64 4.68 7.38
CA ASP A 104 13.40 3.76 6.28
C ASP A 104 11.90 3.65 5.91
N GLY A 105 11.06 4.56 6.43
CA GLY A 105 9.59 4.53 6.47
C GLY A 105 8.84 4.48 5.14
N PHE A 106 9.57 4.18 4.08
CA PHE A 106 9.11 3.85 2.75
C PHE A 106 9.86 2.58 2.34
N GLY A 107 9.24 1.43 2.62
CA GLY A 107 9.86 0.11 2.50
C GLY A 107 10.76 -0.04 1.27
N THR A 108 12.07 -0.13 1.51
CA THR A 108 13.01 -0.77 0.60
C THR A 108 12.89 -2.27 0.79
N ASP A 109 11.86 -2.87 0.18
CA ASP A 109 11.82 -4.28 -0.22
C ASP A 109 11.04 -4.39 -1.51
#